data_AF-A0AAQ4E273-F1
#
_entry.id   AF-A0AAQ4E273-F1
#
_cell.length_a   1.000
_cell.length_b   1.000
_cell.length_c   1.000
_cell.angle_alpha   90.00
_cell.angle_beta   90.00
_cell.angle_gamma   90.00
#
_symmetry.space_group_name_H-M   'P 1'
#
loop_
_entity.id
_entity.type
_entity.pdbx_description
1 polymer ?
#
loop_
_entity_poly.entity_id
_entity_poly.type
_entity_poly.pdbx_seq_one_letter_code
_entity_poly.pdbx_strand_id
1 'polypeptide(L)'
;MVERHNSLLEVPLNLKIWEVEAIMRNKAVLLVGKEGAKYELKRFCPILRGRFYISQGALFVWKSVWVANKDFPLELFHEMNKRMKWWREAGVPSMHSHFLEPPGGACFADSQRSSIYQFDNLRFKDLTGLFFTHLALSAVALAVFALELCLGRWNCSTKGLVRQ
;
A
#
# COMPACT_ATOMS: atom_id res chain seq x y z
N MET A 1 5.65 -5.09 -20.00
CA MET A 1 5.61 -6.56 -19.85
C MET A 1 4.63 -6.89 -18.73
N VAL A 2 3.75 -7.89 -18.91
CA VAL A 2 2.77 -8.35 -17.92
C VAL A 2 3.07 -9.81 -17.59
N GLU A 3 3.14 -10.15 -16.32
CA GLU A 3 3.24 -11.53 -15.84
C GLU A 3 1.85 -12.04 -15.47
N ARG A 4 1.44 -13.14 -16.08
CA ARG A 4 0.17 -13.84 -15.80
C ARG A 4 0.53 -15.28 -15.45
N HIS A 5 0.05 -15.81 -14.32
CA HIS A 5 0.39 -17.14 -13.77
C HIS A 5 1.08 -18.09 -14.79
N ASN A 6 2.41 -18.15 -14.71
CA ASN A 6 3.33 -18.99 -15.50
C ASN A 6 3.67 -18.54 -16.95
N SER A 7 3.43 -17.29 -17.33
CA SER A 7 3.94 -16.72 -18.60
C SER A 7 4.17 -15.21 -18.54
N LEU A 8 5.30 -14.78 -19.09
CA LEU A 8 5.62 -13.37 -19.32
C LEU A 8 5.15 -12.96 -20.72
N LEU A 9 4.31 -11.94 -20.79
CA LEU A 9 3.84 -11.36 -22.04
C LEU A 9 4.41 -9.95 -22.20
N GLU A 10 5.06 -9.68 -23.33
CA GLU A 10 5.41 -8.31 -23.67
C GLU A 10 4.15 -7.56 -24.08
N VAL A 11 3.75 -6.62 -23.22
CA VAL A 11 2.62 -5.73 -23.49
C VAL A 11 3.19 -4.37 -23.89
N PRO A 12 2.84 -3.85 -25.08
CA PRO A 12 3.22 -2.49 -25.47
C PRO A 12 2.61 -1.48 -24.50
N LEU A 13 3.18 -0.28 -24.40
CA LEU A 13 2.73 0.81 -23.51
C LEU A 13 1.31 1.37 -23.81
N ASN A 14 0.50 0.63 -24.56
CA ASN A 14 -0.91 0.88 -24.80
C ASN A 14 -1.74 -0.18 -24.07
N LEU A 15 -1.96 0.04 -22.77
CA LEU A 15 -2.68 -0.88 -21.90
C LEU A 15 -4.18 -0.88 -22.25
N LYS A 16 -4.73 -2.07 -22.50
CA LYS A 16 -6.18 -2.24 -22.68
C LYS A 16 -6.87 -2.39 -21.34
N ILE A 17 -8.12 -1.96 -21.24
CA ILE A 17 -8.88 -1.98 -19.97
C ILE A 17 -8.95 -3.36 -19.32
N TRP A 18 -9.06 -4.45 -20.10
CA TRP A 18 -9.11 -5.82 -19.57
C TRP A 18 -7.79 -6.30 -18.96
N GLU A 19 -6.65 -5.77 -19.41
CA GLU A 19 -5.33 -6.03 -18.81
C GLU A 19 -5.24 -5.34 -17.45
N VAL A 20 -5.74 -4.11 -17.40
CA VAL A 20 -5.81 -3.32 -16.16
C VAL A 20 -6.77 -3.98 -15.16
N GLU A 21 -7.91 -4.51 -15.60
CA GLU A 21 -8.80 -5.29 -14.73
C GLU A 21 -8.16 -6.58 -14.19
N ALA A 22 -7.33 -7.27 -14.99
CA ALA A 22 -6.61 -8.45 -14.54
C ALA A 22 -5.62 -8.12 -13.41
N ILE A 23 -4.93 -6.98 -13.52
CA ILE A 23 -4.04 -6.44 -12.47
C ILE A 23 -4.88 -6.12 -11.21
N MET A 24 -6.00 -5.42 -11.38
CA MET A 24 -6.91 -5.05 -10.27
C MET A 24 -7.47 -6.26 -9.51
N ARG A 25 -7.64 -7.40 -10.19
CA ARG A 25 -8.11 -8.65 -9.59
C ARG A 25 -6.98 -9.51 -9.01
N ASN A 26 -5.76 -8.96 -8.87
CA ASN A 26 -4.56 -9.67 -8.42
C ASN A 26 -4.21 -10.92 -9.26
N LYS A 27 -4.59 -10.93 -10.55
CA LYS A 27 -4.32 -12.06 -11.47
C LYS A 27 -3.10 -11.84 -12.34
N ALA A 28 -2.52 -10.64 -12.31
CA ALA A 28 -1.38 -10.26 -13.13
C ALA A 28 -0.55 -9.16 -12.47
N VAL A 29 0.73 -9.11 -12.79
CA VAL A 29 1.66 -8.05 -12.38
C VAL A 29 2.21 -7.35 -13.62
N LEU A 30 2.34 -6.03 -13.58
CA LEU A 30 2.87 -5.23 -14.69
C LEU A 30 4.34 -4.86 -14.41
N LEU A 31 5.24 -5.34 -15.26
CA LEU A 31 6.65 -4.98 -15.33
C LEU A 31 6.88 -3.94 -16.43
N VAL A 32 6.97 -2.67 -16.04
CA VAL A 32 7.15 -1.53 -16.95
C VAL A 32 7.90 -0.40 -16.23
N GLY A 33 8.36 0.59 -17.00
CA GLY A 33 8.94 1.81 -16.43
C GLY A 33 7.91 2.57 -15.59
N LYS A 34 8.32 2.96 -14.37
CA LYS A 34 7.46 3.57 -13.34
C LYS A 34 6.65 4.76 -13.86
N GLU A 35 7.31 5.72 -14.51
CA GLU A 35 6.67 6.96 -14.94
C GLU A 35 5.65 6.72 -16.06
N GLY A 36 5.98 5.88 -17.05
CA GLY A 36 5.06 5.51 -18.12
C GLY A 36 3.84 4.74 -17.61
N ALA A 37 4.06 3.77 -16.69
CA ALA A 37 2.97 3.04 -16.03
C ALA A 37 2.02 3.99 -15.30
N LYS A 38 2.58 4.88 -14.48
CA LYS A 38 1.81 5.81 -13.65
C LYS A 38 0.99 6.73 -14.54
N TYR A 39 1.58 7.24 -15.61
CA TYR A 39 0.90 8.10 -16.58
C TYR A 39 -0.29 7.40 -17.25
N GLU A 40 -0.10 6.19 -17.79
CA GLU A 40 -1.18 5.47 -18.47
C GLU A 40 -2.26 4.97 -17.50
N LEU A 41 -1.87 4.41 -16.35
CA LEU A 41 -2.81 3.90 -15.36
C LEU A 41 -3.68 5.03 -14.74
N LYS A 42 -3.12 6.23 -14.54
CA LYS A 42 -3.88 7.41 -14.07
C LYS A 42 -5.09 7.72 -14.93
N ARG A 43 -5.02 7.51 -16.26
CA ARG A 43 -6.13 7.75 -17.18
C ARG A 43 -7.34 6.85 -16.91
N PHE A 44 -7.11 5.64 -16.42
CA PHE A 44 -8.17 4.68 -16.12
C PHE A 44 -8.74 4.83 -14.71
N CYS A 45 -8.12 5.64 -13.85
CA CYS A 45 -8.51 5.79 -12.46
C CYS A 45 -9.94 6.29 -12.21
N PRO A 46 -10.54 7.17 -13.02
CA PRO A 46 -11.95 7.53 -12.87
C PRO A 46 -12.90 6.33 -13.08
N ILE A 47 -12.48 5.34 -13.86
CA ILE A 47 -13.30 4.19 -14.29
C ILE A 47 -13.14 3.03 -13.31
N LEU A 48 -11.96 2.91 -12.67
CA LEU A 48 -11.60 1.76 -11.87
C LEU A 48 -11.91 1.96 -10.38
N ARG A 49 -12.57 0.98 -9.77
CA ARG A 49 -12.94 0.98 -8.33
C ARG A 49 -11.90 0.30 -7.44
N GLY A 50 -10.64 0.72 -7.50
CA GLY A 50 -9.64 0.23 -6.56
C GLY A 50 -8.29 0.95 -6.64
N ARG A 51 -7.28 0.40 -5.95
CA ARG A 51 -5.96 1.02 -5.81
C ARG A 51 -4.87 0.19 -6.48
N PHE A 52 -3.96 0.86 -7.16
CA PHE A 52 -2.74 0.28 -7.70
C PHE A 52 -1.60 0.42 -6.70
N TYR A 53 -0.82 -0.64 -6.54
CA TYR A 53 0.44 -0.59 -5.82
C TYR A 53 1.59 -0.62 -6.82
N ILE A 54 2.48 0.37 -6.73
CA ILE A 54 3.74 0.40 -7.49
C ILE A 54 4.85 0.01 -6.51
N SER A 55 5.54 -1.09 -6.80
CA SER A 55 6.69 -1.53 -6.00
C SER A 55 7.76 -0.45 -5.92
N GLN A 56 8.40 -0.33 -4.75
CA GLN A 56 9.54 0.58 -4.56
C GLN A 56 10.83 0.07 -5.21
N GLY A 57 10.91 -1.24 -5.48
CA GLY A 57 12.07 -1.85 -6.12
C GLY A 57 12.08 -1.61 -7.63
N ALA A 58 13.22 -1.17 -8.16
CA ALA A 58 13.47 -1.13 -9.60
C ALA A 58 14.26 -2.37 -10.01
N LEU A 59 13.75 -3.12 -10.99
CA LEU A 59 14.52 -4.19 -11.63
C LEU A 59 15.64 -3.61 -12.51
N PHE A 60 15.37 -2.45 -13.12
CA PHE A 60 16.30 -1.74 -13.99
C PHE A 60 16.18 -0.24 -13.76
N VAL A 61 17.32 0.44 -13.63
CA VAL A 61 17.38 1.90 -13.55
C VAL A 61 17.68 2.45 -14.94
N TRP A 62 16.67 3.05 -15.57
CA TRP A 62 16.80 3.68 -16.88
C TRP A 62 17.23 5.13 -16.71
N LYS A 63 18.27 5.55 -17.44
CA LYS A 63 18.68 6.95 -17.55
C LYS A 63 18.33 7.46 -18.94
N SER A 64 17.38 8.38 -19.01
CA SER A 64 17.07 9.09 -20.25
C SER A 64 18.17 10.11 -20.53
N VAL A 65 18.80 10.00 -21.70
CA VAL A 65 19.84 10.91 -22.18
C VAL A 65 19.44 11.48 -23.53
N TRP A 66 19.81 12.73 -23.79
CA TRP A 66 19.68 13.31 -25.11
C TRP A 66 20.84 12.82 -25.97
N VAL A 67 20.52 12.24 -27.13
CA VAL A 67 21.50 11.76 -28.10
C VAL A 67 21.47 12.73 -29.27
N ALA A 68 22.65 13.21 -29.66
CA ALA A 68 22.82 14.02 -30.85
C ALA A 68 23.45 13.18 -31.96
N ASN A 69 23.22 13.58 -33.22
CA ASN A 69 23.92 12.99 -34.35
C ASN A 69 25.45 13.20 -34.20
N LYS A 70 26.25 12.31 -34.76
CA LYS A 70 27.71 12.39 -34.76
C LYS A 70 28.24 13.72 -35.30
N ASP A 71 27.59 14.26 -36.32
CA ASP A 71 27.99 15.52 -36.97
C ASP A 71 27.42 16.76 -36.27
N PHE A 72 26.76 16.58 -35.12
CA PHE A 72 26.21 17.70 -34.37
C PHE A 72 27.34 18.53 -33.73
N PRO A 73 27.28 19.88 -33.83
CA PRO A 73 28.34 20.73 -33.30
C PRO A 73 28.59 20.48 -31.80
N LEU A 74 29.82 20.08 -31.46
CA LEU A 74 30.24 19.77 -30.09
C LEU A 74 30.03 20.95 -29.13
N GLU A 75 30.30 22.16 -29.60
CA GLU A 75 30.12 23.40 -28.83
C GLU A 75 28.65 23.60 -28.45
N LEU A 76 27.73 23.36 -29.40
CA LEU A 76 26.31 23.50 -29.17
C LEU A 76 25.80 22.40 -28.22
N PHE A 77 26.30 21.16 -28.38
CA PHE A 77 25.99 20.07 -27.46
C PHE A 77 26.44 20.38 -26.03
N HIS A 78 27.62 20.99 -25.88
CA HIS A 78 28.15 21.39 -24.58
C HIS A 78 27.28 22.48 -23.93
N GLU A 79 26.90 23.51 -24.68
CA GLU A 79 26.02 24.56 -24.21
C GLU A 79 24.62 24.04 -23.86
N MET A 80 24.08 23.09 -24.64
CA MET A 80 22.81 22.41 -24.30
C MET A 80 22.91 21.64 -22.99
N ASN A 81 23.98 20.86 -22.78
CA ASN A 81 24.20 20.13 -21.54
C ASN A 81 24.34 21.05 -20.33
N LYS A 82 25.05 22.17 -20.49
CA LYS A 82 25.20 23.20 -19.46
C LYS A 82 23.85 23.81 -19.07
N ARG A 83 23.02 24.16 -20.05
CA ARG A 83 21.65 24.68 -19.82
C ARG A 83 20.75 23.65 -19.16
N MET A 84 20.80 22.39 -19.59
CA MET A 84 20.03 21.31 -18.95
C MET A 84 20.43 21.10 -17.49
N LYS A 85 21.73 21.22 -17.17
CA LYS A 85 22.22 21.18 -15.79
C LYS A 85 21.63 22.33 -14.98
N TRP A 86 21.68 23.56 -15.50
CA TRP A 86 21.06 24.72 -14.83
C TRP A 86 19.56 24.54 -14.59
N TRP A 87 18.82 24.02 -15.57
CA TRP A 87 17.40 23.73 -15.38
C TRP A 87 17.14 22.69 -14.30
N ARG A 88 17.98 21.66 -14.22
CA ARG A 88 17.89 20.64 -13.16
C ARG A 88 18.19 21.24 -11.79
N GLU A 89 19.24 22.05 -11.67
CA GLU A 89 19.62 22.73 -10.42
C GLU A 89 18.58 23.75 -9.97
N ALA A 90 17.93 24.43 -10.92
CA ALA A 90 16.83 25.35 -10.65
C ALA A 90 15.49 24.65 -10.34
N GLY A 91 15.41 23.31 -10.40
CA GLY A 91 14.18 22.57 -10.09
C GLY A 91 13.05 22.74 -11.12
N VAL A 92 13.34 23.24 -12.32
CA VAL A 92 12.33 23.49 -13.37
C VAL A 92 11.59 22.21 -13.81
N PRO A 93 12.25 21.04 -13.98
CA PRO A 93 11.56 19.82 -14.38
C PRO A 93 10.47 19.36 -13.40
N SER A 94 10.70 19.54 -12.10
CA SER A 94 9.72 19.21 -11.05
C SER A 94 8.52 20.15 -11.03
N MET A 95 8.67 21.40 -11.50
CA MET A 95 7.54 22.33 -11.59
C MET A 95 6.57 21.94 -12.73
N HIS A 96 7.09 21.36 -13.82
CA HIS A 96 6.27 20.99 -14.99
C HIS A 96 5.62 19.60 -14.90
N SER A 97 6.18 18.68 -14.10
CA SER A 97 5.61 17.34 -13.97
C SER A 97 4.17 17.36 -13.46
N HIS A 98 3.81 18.30 -12.59
CA HIS A 98 2.44 18.44 -12.09
C HIS A 98 1.43 18.86 -13.16
N PHE A 99 1.86 19.55 -14.22
CA PHE A 99 0.99 19.96 -15.33
C PHE A 99 0.81 18.87 -16.39
N LEU A 100 1.80 17.98 -16.52
CA LEU A 100 1.78 16.90 -17.50
C LEU A 100 1.11 15.62 -16.97
N GLU A 101 1.00 15.48 -15.64
CA GLU A 101 0.34 14.33 -15.05
C GLU A 101 -1.20 14.43 -15.21
N PRO A 102 -1.87 13.39 -15.76
CA PRO A 102 -3.31 13.39 -15.88
C PRO A 102 -3.98 13.39 -14.50
N PRO A 103 -5.18 13.98 -14.37
CA PRO A 103 -5.92 13.98 -13.12
C PRO A 103 -6.23 12.53 -12.70
N GLY A 104 -5.93 12.17 -11.45
CA GLY A 104 -6.11 10.79 -10.98
C GLY A 104 -5.13 10.30 -9.92
N GLY A 105 -4.50 11.18 -9.13
CA GLY A 105 -3.52 10.75 -8.10
C GLY A 105 -4.10 9.79 -7.04
N ALA A 106 -5.41 9.81 -6.78
CA ALA A 106 -6.06 9.09 -5.69
C ALA A 106 -6.15 7.56 -5.85
N CYS A 107 -5.86 7.02 -7.03
CA CYS A 107 -5.94 5.57 -7.31
C CYS A 107 -4.62 4.82 -7.07
N PHE A 108 -3.54 5.51 -6.76
CA PHE A 108 -2.30 4.84 -6.36
C PHE A 108 -2.26 4.78 -4.84
N ALA A 109 -2.01 3.58 -4.31
CA ALA A 109 -1.52 3.47 -2.96
C ALA A 109 -0.09 4.02 -2.97
N ASP A 110 0.05 5.33 -2.76
CA ASP A 110 1.36 5.95 -2.65
C ASP A 110 2.09 5.31 -1.48
N SER A 111 3.11 4.52 -1.82
CA SER A 111 4.10 4.03 -0.87
C SER A 111 5.15 5.11 -0.57
N GLN A 112 5.00 6.33 -1.09
CA GLN A 112 5.65 7.48 -0.49
C GLN A 112 5.19 7.49 0.94
N ARG A 113 6.06 7.08 1.87
CA ARG A 113 6.01 7.33 3.30
C ARG A 113 4.83 8.25 3.65
N SER A 114 3.61 7.70 3.72
CA SER A 114 2.71 8.15 4.75
C SER A 114 3.56 7.96 5.97
N SER A 115 3.80 9.08 6.63
CA SER A 115 4.70 9.19 7.77
C SER A 115 4.69 7.89 8.56
N ILE A 116 5.85 7.49 9.08
CA ILE A 116 6.03 6.36 10.01
C ILE A 116 5.08 6.44 11.25
N TYR A 117 4.19 7.46 11.29
CA TYR A 117 3.21 7.81 12.31
C TYR A 117 1.74 7.77 11.85
N GLN A 118 1.40 7.38 10.61
CA GLN A 118 0.00 7.13 10.24
C GLN A 118 -0.36 5.69 10.58
N PHE A 119 -0.56 5.43 11.87
CA PHE A 119 -1.24 4.23 12.32
C PHE A 119 -2.70 4.33 11.89
N ASP A 120 -3.21 3.31 11.20
CA ASP A 120 -4.64 3.16 11.00
C ASP A 120 -5.32 3.20 12.38
N ASN A 121 -6.32 4.07 12.54
CA ASN A 121 -7.09 4.13 13.78
C ASN A 121 -7.64 2.74 14.09
N LEU A 122 -7.37 2.24 15.31
CA LEU A 122 -7.86 0.94 15.78
C LEU A 122 -9.36 0.84 15.52
N ARG A 123 -9.77 -0.16 14.74
CA ARG A 123 -11.19 -0.41 14.51
C ARG A 123 -11.72 -1.26 15.65
N PHE A 124 -13.02 -1.17 15.89
CA PHE A 124 -13.69 -2.00 16.91
C PHE A 124 -13.45 -3.51 16.70
N LYS A 125 -13.26 -3.92 15.42
CA LYS A 125 -12.92 -5.29 15.06
C LYS A 125 -11.57 -5.73 15.64
N ASP A 126 -10.60 -4.84 15.72
CA ASP A 126 -9.25 -5.16 16.23
C ASP A 126 -9.24 -5.32 17.77
N LEU A 127 -10.23 -4.73 18.46
CA LEU A 127 -10.42 -4.83 19.91
C LEU A 127 -11.25 -6.05 20.34
N THR A 128 -11.86 -6.77 19.40
CA THR A 128 -12.77 -7.89 19.74
C THR A 128 -12.09 -8.97 20.58
N GLY A 129 -10.84 -9.32 20.30
CA GLY A 129 -10.08 -10.29 21.10
C GLY A 129 -9.92 -9.86 22.57
N LEU A 130 -9.73 -8.56 22.82
CA LEU A 130 -9.60 -8.01 24.17
C LEU A 130 -10.93 -8.03 24.91
N PHE A 131 -12.04 -7.76 24.23
CA PHE A 131 -13.38 -7.91 24.81
C PHE A 131 -13.72 -9.36 25.15
N PHE A 132 -13.44 -10.32 24.26
CA PHE A 132 -13.73 -11.72 24.53
C PHE A 132 -12.90 -12.30 25.68
N THR A 133 -11.62 -11.93 25.75
CA THR A 133 -10.75 -12.36 26.86
C THR A 133 -11.20 -11.77 28.19
N HIS A 134 -11.59 -10.49 28.23
CA HIS A 134 -12.14 -9.88 29.43
C HIS A 134 -13.46 -10.56 29.86
N LEU A 135 -14.35 -10.84 28.91
CA LEU A 135 -15.64 -11.48 29.20
C LEU A 135 -15.45 -12.90 29.73
N ALA A 136 -14.51 -13.66 29.15
CA ALA A 136 -14.15 -14.99 29.64
C ALA A 136 -13.59 -14.95 31.07
N LEU A 137 -12.66 -14.04 31.36
CA LEU A 137 -12.09 -13.89 32.70
C LEU A 137 -13.15 -13.47 33.74
N SER A 138 -14.05 -12.56 33.37
CA SER A 138 -15.18 -12.17 34.22
C SER A 138 -16.11 -13.34 34.51
N ALA A 139 -16.40 -14.19 33.52
CA ALA A 139 -17.22 -15.39 33.71
C ALA A 139 -16.54 -16.40 34.66
N VAL A 140 -15.24 -16.62 34.51
CA VAL A 140 -14.46 -17.50 35.39
C VAL A 140 -14.47 -16.97 36.83
N ALA A 141 -14.26 -15.68 37.03
CA ALA A 141 -14.29 -15.07 38.36
C ALA A 141 -15.66 -15.25 39.05
N LEU A 142 -16.75 -15.04 38.31
CA LEU A 142 -18.11 -15.28 38.82
C LEU A 142 -18.34 -16.76 39.17
N ALA A 143 -17.84 -17.68 38.35
CA ALA A 143 -17.96 -19.12 38.62
C ALA A 143 -17.21 -19.52 39.89
N VAL A 144 -15.99 -19.01 40.09
CA VAL A 144 -15.20 -19.24 41.30
C VAL A 144 -15.91 -18.68 42.52
N PHE A 145 -16.42 -17.45 42.44
CA PHE A 145 -17.14 -16.83 43.55
C PHE A 145 -18.44 -17.58 43.91
N ALA A 146 -19.19 -18.05 42.92
CA ALA A 146 -20.37 -18.88 43.13
C ALA A 146 -20.01 -20.22 43.79
N LEU A 147 -18.89 -20.83 43.39
CA LEU A 147 -18.40 -22.08 43.95
C LEU A 147 -17.94 -21.91 45.41
N GLU A 148 -17.24 -20.82 45.73
CA GLU A 148 -16.90 -20.46 47.11
C GLU A 148 -18.14 -20.24 47.99
N LEU A 149 -19.17 -19.56 47.47
CA LEU A 149 -20.43 -19.38 48.20
C LEU A 149 -21.14 -20.71 48.50
N CYS A 150 -21.15 -21.63 47.53
CA CYS A 150 -21.74 -22.96 47.70
C CYS A 150 -20.97 -23.79 48.74
N LEU A 151 -19.64 -23.84 48.65
CA LEU A 151 -18.80 -24.57 49.60
C LEU A 151 -18.83 -23.94 51.00
N GLY A 152 -18.83 -22.60 51.08
CA GLY A 152 -18.95 -21.86 52.33
C GLY A 152 -20.27 -22.13 53.04
N ARG A 153 -21.39 -22.20 52.30
CA ARG A 153 -22.69 -22.59 52.84
C ARG A 153 -22.73 -24.04 53.33
N TRP A 154 -22.13 -24.98 52.59
CA TRP A 154 -22.03 -26.38 53.02
C TRP A 154 -21.25 -26.54 54.34
N ASN A 155 -20.16 -25.81 54.51
CA ASN A 155 -19.38 -25.81 55.75
C ASN A 155 -20.08 -25.12 56.93
N CYS A 156 -20.93 -24.11 56.68
CA CYS A 156 -21.76 -23.51 57.73
C CYS A 156 -22.91 -24.43 58.15
N SER A 157 -23.54 -25.14 57.21
CA SER A 157 -24.68 -26.02 57.52
C SER A 157 -24.26 -27.29 58.28
N THR A 158 -23.05 -27.81 58.02
CA THR A 158 -22.50 -28.96 58.75
C THR A 158 -22.01 -28.60 60.15
N LYS A 159 -21.47 -27.39 60.36
CA LYS A 159 -21.10 -26.90 61.71
C LYS A 159 -22.29 -26.63 62.64
N GLY A 160 -23.48 -26.40 62.09
CA GLY A 160 -24.72 -26.27 62.88
C GLY A 160 -25.26 -27.60 63.41
N LEU A 161 -24.88 -28.73 62.81
CA LEU A 161 -25.43 -30.06 63.12
C LEU A 161 -24.58 -30.88 64.10
N VAL A 162 -23.38 -30.41 64.45
CA VAL A 162 -22.45 -31.07 65.40
C VAL A 162 -22.52 -30.41 66.81
N ARG A 163 -23.51 -29.56 67.06
CA ARG A 163 -23.67 -28.80 68.32
C ARG A 163 -25.00 -29.06 69.05
N GLN A 164 -25.64 -30.21 68.80
CA GLN A 164 -26.72 -30.75 69.63
C GLN A 164 -26.22 -31.93 70.46
#